data_AF-A0A6P5T5Z2-F1
#
_entry.id   AF-A0A6P5T5Z2-F1
#
_cell.length_a   1.000
_cell.length_b   1.000
_cell.length_c   1.000
_cell.angle_alpha   90.00
_cell.angle_beta   90.00
_cell.angle_gamma   90.00
#
_symmetry.space_group_name_H-M   'P 1'
#
loop_
_entity.id
_entity.type
_entity.pdbx_description
1 polymer ?
#
loop_
_entity_poly.entity_id
_entity_poly.type
_entity_poly.pdbx_seq_one_letter_code
_entity_poly.pdbx_strand_id
1 'polypeptide(L)'
;MAAALIGEALISASIEVLCDRITSAEFIDLFRQKKLDEPLLMNLKTTLLTLFVVLNDAEEKQIVNPAVREWLNELKHAVFDAEDLLDEIDTEALRCKLEGVSHTE
;
A
#
# COMPACT_ATOMS: atom_id res chain seq x y z
N MET A 1 -13.35 24.12 19.26
CA MET A 1 -14.31 23.83 18.18
C MET A 1 -13.68 24.24 16.87
N ALA A 2 -13.27 23.25 16.07
CA ALA A 2 -13.04 23.33 14.62
C ALA A 2 -13.22 21.87 14.17
N ALA A 3 -14.47 21.51 13.91
CA ALA A 3 -15.00 21.36 12.56
C ALA A 3 -14.41 20.09 11.93
N ALA A 4 -15.28 19.08 11.89
CA ALA A 4 -15.08 17.80 11.25
C ALA A 4 -14.37 17.93 9.90
N LEU A 5 -13.20 17.29 9.80
CA LEU A 5 -12.64 16.82 8.54
C LEU A 5 -13.02 15.34 8.39
N ILE A 6 -14.32 15.04 8.49
CA ILE A 6 -14.86 13.71 8.25
C ILE A 6 -15.23 13.68 6.77
N GLY A 7 -14.40 13.07 5.92
CA GLY A 7 -14.82 12.85 4.53
C GLY A 7 -13.76 12.32 3.56
N GLU A 8 -12.49 12.64 3.74
CA GLU A 8 -11.43 12.10 2.87
C GLU A 8 -10.52 11.19 3.70
N ALA A 9 -10.54 9.89 3.38
CA ALA A 9 -9.49 8.98 3.83
C ALA A 9 -8.14 9.53 3.34
N LEU A 10 -7.19 9.66 4.26
CA LEU A 10 -5.86 10.16 3.96
C LEU A 10 -5.10 9.08 3.17
N ILE A 11 -4.54 9.48 2.02
CA ILE A 11 -3.71 8.65 1.16
C ILE A 11 -2.42 8.25 1.92
N SER A 12 -1.93 9.11 2.82
CA SER A 12 -0.81 8.81 3.72
C SER A 12 -1.05 7.56 4.56
N ALA A 13 -2.25 7.42 5.14
CA ALA A 13 -2.63 6.25 5.95
C ALA A 13 -2.69 4.97 5.10
N SER A 14 -3.21 5.04 3.87
CA SER A 14 -3.16 3.91 2.93
C SER A 14 -1.72 3.50 2.60
N ILE A 15 -0.84 4.45 2.33
CA ILE A 15 0.58 4.16 2.05
C ILE A 15 1.29 3.56 3.26
N GLU A 16 0.96 3.99 4.48
CA GLU A 16 1.47 3.40 5.72
C GLU A 16 1.06 1.92 5.83
N VAL A 17 -0.22 1.61 5.60
CA VAL A 17 -0.72 0.23 5.56
C VAL A 17 0.00 -0.60 4.50
N LEU A 18 0.19 -0.05 3.29
CA LEU A 18 0.96 -0.71 2.23
C LEU A 18 2.41 -0.98 2.66
N CYS A 19 3.07 -0.04 3.35
CA CYS A 19 4.43 -0.22 3.88
C CYS A 19 4.50 -1.38 4.89
N ASP A 20 3.55 -1.43 5.82
CA ASP A 20 3.49 -2.48 6.84
C ASP A 20 3.25 -3.84 6.19
N ARG A 21 2.35 -3.91 5.21
CA ARG A 21 2.06 -5.15 4.47
C ARG A 21 3.27 -5.67 3.71
N ILE A 22 3.98 -4.82 2.96
CA ILE A 22 5.15 -5.29 2.19
C ILE A 22 6.36 -5.64 3.06
N THR A 23 6.38 -5.20 4.31
CA THR A 23 7.42 -5.54 5.29
C THR A 23 7.01 -6.70 6.20
N SER A 24 5.79 -7.20 6.07
CA SER A 24 5.32 -8.40 6.77
C SER A 24 6.12 -9.64 6.38
N ALA A 25 6.25 -10.58 7.32
CA ALA A 25 6.94 -11.84 7.07
C ALA A 25 6.23 -12.65 5.98
N GLU A 26 4.90 -12.62 5.97
CA GLU A 26 4.05 -13.28 4.99
C GLU A 26 4.37 -12.80 3.57
N PHE A 27 4.43 -11.48 3.36
CA PHE A 27 4.72 -10.90 2.06
C PHE A 27 6.16 -11.18 1.61
N ILE A 28 7.14 -11.05 2.52
CA ILE A 28 8.55 -11.33 2.24
C ILE A 28 8.74 -12.80 1.85
N ASP A 29 8.08 -13.72 2.57
CA ASP A 29 8.16 -15.15 2.28
C ASP A 29 7.51 -15.48 0.92
N LEU A 30 6.42 -14.81 0.54
CA LEU A 30 5.83 -14.94 -0.80
C LEU A 30 6.77 -14.45 -1.90
N PHE A 31 7.39 -13.27 -1.70
CA PHE A 31 8.39 -12.73 -2.63
C PHE A 31 9.54 -13.71 -2.83
N ARG A 32 10.02 -14.33 -1.74
CA ARG A 32 11.08 -15.36 -1.78
C ARG A 32 10.61 -16.64 -2.47
N GLN A 33 9.40 -17.13 -2.16
CA GLN A 33 8.83 -18.34 -2.79
C GLN A 33 8.66 -18.19 -4.30
N LYS A 34 8.21 -17.01 -4.75
CA LYS A 34 8.06 -16.67 -6.17
C LYS A 34 9.37 -16.31 -6.86
N LYS A 35 10.50 -16.31 -6.14
CA LYS A 35 11.85 -15.97 -6.64
C LYS A 35 11.91 -14.59 -7.28
N LEU A 36 11.22 -13.62 -6.68
CA LEU A 36 11.28 -12.22 -7.11
C LEU A 36 12.57 -11.57 -6.62
N ASP A 37 13.00 -10.54 -7.33
CA ASP A 37 14.26 -9.84 -7.08
C ASP A 37 14.24 -9.09 -5.73
N GLU A 38 15.19 -9.36 -4.84
CA GLU A 38 15.35 -8.59 -3.58
C GLU A 38 15.51 -7.07 -3.82
N PRO A 39 16.25 -6.62 -4.85
CA PRO A 39 16.30 -5.19 -5.19
C PRO A 39 14.93 -4.59 -5.52
N LEU A 40 14.02 -5.35 -6.14
CA LEU A 40 12.68 -4.87 -6.47
C LEU A 40 11.89 -4.57 -5.18
N LEU A 41 11.96 -5.46 -4.20
CA LEU A 41 11.30 -5.26 -2.90
C LEU A 41 11.85 -4.04 -2.14
N MET A 42 13.18 -3.86 -2.16
CA MET A 42 13.82 -2.69 -1.53
C MET A 42 13.45 -1.38 -2.24
N ASN A 43 13.34 -1.39 -3.56
CA ASN A 43 12.90 -0.24 -4.35
C ASN A 43 11.44 0.11 -4.06
N LEU A 44 10.55 -0.90 -3.96
CA LEU A 44 9.16 -0.71 -3.60
C LEU A 44 9.03 -0.06 -2.21
N LYS A 45 9.74 -0.61 -1.22
CA LYS A 45 9.78 -0.04 0.14
C LYS A 45 10.26 1.40 0.16
N THR A 46 11.36 1.69 -0.53
CA THR A 46 11.93 3.05 -0.59
C THR A 46 10.96 4.04 -1.24
N THR A 47 10.26 3.59 -2.28
CA THR A 47 9.27 4.40 -3.00
C THR A 47 8.07 4.73 -2.12
N LEU A 48 7.49 3.75 -1.44
CA LEU A 48 6.35 3.97 -0.54
C LEU A 48 6.72 4.87 0.65
N LEU A 49 7.89 4.68 1.26
CA LEU A 49 8.36 5.55 2.34
C LEU A 49 8.57 7.00 1.87
N THR A 50 9.08 7.18 0.65
CA THR A 50 9.22 8.52 0.06
C THR A 50 7.86 9.16 -0.17
N LEU A 51 6.89 8.40 -0.70
CA LEU A 51 5.52 8.86 -0.89
C LEU A 51 4.86 9.23 0.43
N PHE A 52 5.02 8.43 1.50
CA PHE A 52 4.47 8.72 2.82
C PHE A 52 4.90 10.11 3.34
N VAL A 53 6.19 10.43 3.23
CA VAL A 53 6.72 11.72 3.67
C VAL A 53 6.16 12.88 2.83
N VAL A 54 6.06 12.71 1.51
CA VAL A 54 5.51 13.74 0.60
C VAL A 54 4.02 13.93 0.84
N LEU A 55 3.28 12.86 1.05
CA LEU A 55 1.83 12.87 1.27
C LEU A 55 1.45 13.60 2.55
N ASN A 56 2.19 13.40 3.66
CA ASN A 56 1.94 14.12 4.91
C ASN A 56 1.95 15.64 4.72
N ASP A 57 2.88 16.17 3.93
CA ASP A 57 2.95 17.62 3.62
C ASP A 57 1.92 18.04 2.55
N ALA A 58 1.66 17.20 1.57
CA ALA A 58 0.71 17.49 0.49
C ALA A 58 -0.74 17.54 1.00
N GLU A 59 -1.13 16.63 1.89
CA GLU A 59 -2.49 16.55 2.46
C GLU A 59 -2.83 17.79 3.28
N GLU A 60 -1.87 18.38 4.01
CA GLU A 60 -2.09 19.67 4.67
C GLU A 60 -2.26 20.81 3.64
N LYS A 61 -1.47 20.79 2.56
CA LYS A 61 -1.47 21.82 1.51
C LYS A 61 -2.68 21.76 0.60
N GLN A 62 -3.40 20.64 0.52
CA GLN A 62 -4.56 20.49 -0.36
C GLN A 62 -5.69 21.48 -0.05
N ILE A 63 -5.77 21.94 1.20
CA ILE A 63 -6.80 22.88 1.67
C ILE A 63 -6.62 24.25 1.00
N VAL A 64 -5.37 24.66 0.76
CA VAL A 64 -5.01 26.00 0.27
C VAL A 64 -4.51 26.00 -1.16
N ASN A 65 -4.07 24.85 -1.69
CA ASN A 65 -3.52 24.72 -3.02
C ASN A 65 -4.35 23.74 -3.87
N PRO A 66 -5.21 24.26 -4.77
CA PRO A 66 -6.04 23.42 -5.65
C PRO A 66 -5.25 22.47 -6.54
N ALA A 67 -4.03 22.84 -6.97
CA ALA A 67 -3.19 21.97 -7.79
C ALA A 67 -2.67 20.76 -7.00
N VAL A 68 -2.38 20.93 -5.70
CA VAL A 68 -2.02 19.81 -4.82
C VAL A 68 -3.21 18.89 -4.61
N ARG A 69 -4.42 19.44 -4.44
CA ARG A 69 -5.65 18.65 -4.33
C ARG A 69 -5.93 17.82 -5.60
N GLU A 70 -5.75 18.40 -6.78
CA GLU A 70 -5.91 17.69 -8.05
C GLU A 70 -4.89 16.55 -8.19
N TRP A 71 -3.62 16.84 -7.90
CA TRP A 71 -2.57 15.82 -7.88
C TRP A 71 -2.84 14.68 -6.89
N LEU A 72 -3.31 14.98 -5.67
CA LEU A 72 -3.70 13.97 -4.69
C LEU A 72 -4.88 13.12 -5.18
N ASN A 73 -5.87 13.73 -5.86
CA ASN A 73 -7.00 12.99 -6.40
C ASN A 73 -6.57 11.99 -7.49
N GLU A 74 -5.61 12.36 -8.35
CA GLU A 74 -5.03 11.42 -9.32
C GLU A 74 -4.23 10.31 -8.62
N LEU A 75 -3.41 10.66 -7.64
CA LEU A 75 -2.60 9.69 -6.89
C LEU A 75 -3.47 8.68 -6.13
N LYS A 76 -4.64 9.10 -5.64
CA LYS A 76 -5.58 8.24 -4.92
C LYS A 76 -5.97 7.00 -5.71
N HIS A 77 -6.19 7.14 -7.02
CA HIS A 77 -6.51 6.00 -7.89
C HIS A 77 -5.38 4.98 -7.93
N ALA A 78 -4.13 5.45 -8.10
CA ALA A 78 -2.97 4.56 -8.11
C ALA A 78 -2.73 3.86 -6.77
N VAL A 79 -3.08 4.50 -5.65
CA VAL A 79 -2.99 3.88 -4.32
C VAL A 79 -4.05 2.79 -4.14
N PHE A 80 -5.28 3.02 -4.61
CA PHE A 80 -6.30 1.96 -4.59
C PHE A 80 -5.92 0.77 -5.48
N ASP A 81 -5.39 1.02 -6.67
CA ASP A 81 -4.91 -0.07 -7.54
C ASP A 81 -3.79 -0.89 -6.85
N ALA A 82 -2.95 -0.24 -6.04
CA ALA A 82 -1.90 -0.92 -5.27
C ALA A 82 -2.45 -1.71 -4.07
N GLU A 83 -3.47 -1.19 -3.37
CA GLU A 83 -4.18 -1.91 -2.32
C GLU A 83 -4.88 -3.16 -2.86
N ASP A 84 -5.62 -3.02 -3.96
CA ASP A 84 -6.30 -4.12 -4.65
C ASP A 84 -5.31 -5.21 -5.08
N LEU A 85 -4.15 -4.82 -5.62
CA LEU A 85 -3.11 -5.76 -6.01
C LEU A 85 -2.53 -6.53 -4.81
N LEU A 86 -2.28 -5.85 -3.69
CA LEU A 86 -1.80 -6.54 -2.48
C LEU A 86 -2.87 -7.48 -1.91
N ASP A 87 -4.15 -7.11 -1.97
CA ASP A 87 -5.26 -7.96 -1.53
C ASP A 87 -5.38 -9.23 -2.38
N GLU A 88 -5.15 -9.12 -3.69
CA GLU A 88 -5.08 -10.28 -4.58
C GLU A 88 -3.91 -11.20 -4.24
N ILE A 89 -2.73 -10.63 -3.93
CA ILE A 89 -1.55 -11.39 -3.49
C ILE A 89 -1.84 -12.13 -2.18
N ASP A 90 -2.44 -11.46 -1.20
CA ASP A 90 -2.77 -12.07 0.10
C ASP A 90 -3.81 -13.19 -0.07
N THR A 91 -4.80 -12.97 -0.94
CA THR A 91 -5.82 -13.98 -1.27
C THR A 91 -5.18 -15.21 -1.91
N GLU A 92 -4.28 -15.02 -2.87
CA GLU A 92 -3.58 -16.11 -3.55
C GLU A 92 -2.63 -16.86 -2.60
N ALA A 93 -1.97 -16.14 -1.69
CA ALA A 93 -1.12 -16.71 -0.66
C ALA A 93 -1.91 -17.62 0.30
N LEU A 94 -3.09 -17.17 0.73
CA LEU A 94 -4.00 -17.96 1.55
C LEU A 94 -4.48 -19.20 0.79
N ARG A 95 -4.81 -19.06 -0.50
CA ARG A 95 -5.23 -20.19 -1.34
C ARG A 95 -4.13 -21.25 -1.45
N CYS A 96 -2.89 -20.86 -1.73
CA CYS A 96 -1.74 -21.77 -1.77
C CYS A 96 -1.52 -22.51 -0.44
N LYS A 97 -1.70 -21.82 0.70
CA LYS A 97 -1.61 -22.46 2.03
C LYS A 97 -2.71 -23.50 2.25
N LEU A 98 -3.95 -23.23 1.82
CA LEU A 98 -5.08 -24.15 1.97
C LEU A 98 -4.98 -25.36 1.02
N GLU A 99 -4.60 -25.14 -0.24
CA GLU A 99 -4.45 -26.22 -1.22
C GLU A 99 -3.27 -27.15 -0.86
N GLY A 100 -2.19 -26.62 -0.28
CA GLY A 100 -1.05 -27.41 0.23
C GLY A 100 -1.37 -28.28 1.46
N VAL A 101 -2.46 -27.99 2.19
CA VAL A 101 -2.94 -28.81 3.32
C VAL A 101 -3.78 -30.00 2.84
N SER A 102 -4.21 -30.02 1.58
CA SER A 102 -5.13 -31.03 1.05
C SER A 102 -4.49 -32.33 0.52
N HIS A 103 -3.18 -32.55 0.71
CA HIS A 103 -2.45 -33.74 0.22
C HIS A 103 -1.75 -34.55 1.33
N THR A 104 -2.28 -34.51 2.55
CA THR A 104 -1.91 -35.43 3.63
C THR A 104 -3.13 -36.18 4.14
N GLU A 105 -3.69 -37.06 3.30
CA GLU A 105 -4.42 -38.26 3.73
C GLU A 105 -4.10 -39.43 2.81
#